data_AF-A0A931E3C3-F1
#
_entry.id   AF-A0A931E3C3-F1
#
_cell.length_a   1.000
_cell.length_b   1.000
_cell.length_c   1.000
_cell.angle_alpha   90.00
_cell.angle_beta   90.00
_cell.angle_gamma   90.00
#
_symmetry.space_group_name_H-M   'P 1'
#
loop_
_entity.id
_entity.type
_entity.pdbx_description
1 polymer ?
#
loop_
_entity_poly.entity_id
_entity_poly.type
_entity_poly.pdbx_seq_one_letter_code
_entity_poly.pdbx_strand_id
1 'polypeptide(L)' 'MQELIDKLKAQGLTEDQAYKAIDVIKDFAKEKFPIFAGAINKLFDKYGPKEEEDFMP' A
#
# COMPACT_ATOMS: atom_id res chain seq x y z
N MET A 1 -0.05 -7.57 -4.08
CA MET A 1 -0.60 -6.91 -2.88
C MET A 1 -1.90 -7.49 -2.37
N GLN A 2 -2.71 -8.15 -3.21
CA GLN A 2 -3.96 -8.78 -2.74
C GLN A 2 -3.77 -9.70 -1.53
N GLU A 3 -2.75 -10.57 -1.57
CA GLU A 3 -2.43 -11.45 -0.44
C GLU A 3 -2.14 -10.69 0.87
N LEU A 4 -1.52 -9.50 0.80
CA LEU A 4 -1.27 -8.66 1.97
C LEU A 4 -2.57 -8.03 2.49
N ILE A 5 -3.44 -7.58 1.59
CA ILE A 5 -4.76 -7.04 1.93
C ILE A 5 -5.59 -8.12 2.62
N ASP A 6 -5.61 -9.34 2.10
CA ASP A 6 -6.35 -10.47 2.68
C ASP A 6 -5.80 -10.82 4.07
N LYS A 7 -4.47 -10.80 4.24
CA LYS A 7 -3.81 -10.98 5.54
C LYS A 7 -4.22 -9.90 6.55
N LEU A 8 -4.30 -8.64 6.12
CA LEU A 8 -4.73 -7.53 6.97
C LEU A 8 -6.21 -7.63 7.33
N LYS A 9 -7.07 -7.98 6.38
CA LYS A 9 -8.50 -8.24 6.61
C LYS A 9 -8.71 -9.40 7.59
N ALA A 10 -7.89 -10.45 7.52
CA ALA A 10 -7.91 -11.55 8.49
C ALA A 10 -7.53 -11.13 9.92
N GLN A 11 -6.89 -9.96 10.11
CA GLN A 11 -6.65 -9.36 11.44
C GLN A 11 -7.82 -8.47 11.91
N GLY A 12 -8.93 -8.41 11.16
CA GLY A 12 -10.11 -7.63 11.51
C GLY A 12 -10.16 -6.23 10.92
N LEU A 13 -9.28 -5.90 9.97
CA LEU A 13 -9.35 -4.63 9.25
C LEU A 13 -10.41 -4.70 8.14
N THR A 14 -11.07 -3.58 7.87
CA THR A 14 -11.81 -3.42 6.61
C THR A 14 -10.84 -3.30 5.43
N GLU A 15 -11.36 -3.42 4.22
CA GLU A 15 -10.59 -3.24 2.99
C GLU A 15 -9.92 -1.86 2.92
N ASP A 16 -10.68 -0.79 3.16
CA ASP A 16 -10.16 0.58 3.22
C ASP A 16 -9.10 0.76 4.30
N GLN A 17 -9.28 0.13 5.46
CA GLN A 17 -8.29 0.17 6.53
C GLN A 17 -7.00 -0.57 6.14
N ALA A 18 -7.11 -1.68 5.40
CA ALA A 18 -5.95 -2.41 4.91
C ALA A 18 -5.17 -1.57 3.89
N TYR A 19 -5.85 -0.92 2.94
CA TYR A 19 -5.22 0.01 2.00
C TYR A 19 -4.50 1.15 2.72
N LYS A 20 -5.18 1.78 3.67
CA LYS A 20 -4.59 2.86 4.47
C LYS A 20 -3.40 2.41 5.30
N ALA A 21 -3.44 1.20 5.89
CA ALA A 21 -2.33 0.65 6.64
C ALA A 21 -1.10 0.43 5.75
N ILE A 22 -1.32 -0.07 4.54
CA ILE A 22 -0.28 -0.27 3.52
C ILE A 22 0.39 1.07 3.16
N ASP A 23 -0.39 2.14 2.98
CA ASP A 23 0.15 3.48 2.69
C ASP A 23 0.96 4.06 3.86
N VAL A 24 0.47 3.92 5.10
CA VAL A 24 1.20 4.36 6.28
C VAL A 24 2.55 3.63 6.38
N ILE A 25 2.58 2.32 6.10
CA ILE A 25 3.82 1.53 6.10
C ILE A 25 4.77 1.98 4.99
N LYS A 26 4.26 2.24 3.78
CA LYS A 26 5.03 2.76 2.64
C LYS A 26 5.76 4.05 3.01
N ASP A 27 5.03 5.01 3.56
CA ASP A 27 5.58 6.32 3.88
C ASP A 27 6.52 6.25 5.08
N PHE A 28 6.17 5.48 6.12
CA PHE A 28 7.08 5.21 7.23
C PHE A 28 8.39 4.56 6.76
N ALA A 29 8.34 3.58 5.86
CA ALA A 29 9.53 2.94 5.33
C ALA A 29 10.41 3.91 4.53
N LYS A 30 9.81 4.82 3.75
CA LYS A 30 10.54 5.87 3.01
C LYS A 30 11.21 6.86 3.95
N GLU A 31 10.54 7.26 5.03
CA GLU A 31 11.11 8.15 6.05
C GLU A 31 12.29 7.52 6.78
N LYS A 32 12.18 6.24 7.16
CA LYS A 32 13.25 5.54 7.89
C LYS A 32 14.41 5.12 7.00
N PHE A 33 14.14 4.85 5.72
CA PHE A 33 15.14 4.36 4.78
C PHE A 33 15.14 5.19 3.48
N PRO A 34 15.53 6.48 3.55
CA PRO A 34 15.41 7.41 2.42
C PRO A 34 16.24 6.98 1.19
N ILE A 35 17.36 6.29 1.40
CA ILE A 35 18.20 5.75 0.30
C ILE A 35 17.41 4.74 -0.55
N PHE A 36 16.45 4.04 0.04
CA PHE A 36 15.61 3.06 -0.66
C PHE A 36 14.26 3.63 -1.13
N ALA A 37 13.97 4.92 -0.91
CA ALA A 37 12.66 5.50 -1.24
C ALA A 37 12.25 5.28 -2.71
N GLY A 38 13.19 5.43 -3.65
CA GLY A 38 12.93 5.19 -5.07
C GLY A 38 12.61 3.72 -5.40
N ALA A 39 13.24 2.77 -4.71
CA ALA A 39 12.95 1.35 -4.87
C ALA A 39 11.60 0.96 -4.24
N ILE A 40 11.28 1.53 -3.07
CA ILE A 40 9.99 1.36 -2.39
C ILE A 40 8.87 1.87 -3.29
N ASN A 41 8.98 3.08 -3.86
CA ASN A 41 7.98 3.60 -4.80
C ASN A 41 7.76 2.63 -5.96
N LYS A 42 8.84 2.16 -6.63
CA LYS A 42 8.72 1.20 -7.75
C LYS A 42 8.03 -0.12 -7.37
N LEU A 43 8.25 -0.63 -6.16
CA LEU A 43 7.58 -1.83 -5.67
C LEU A 43 6.09 -1.59 -5.50
N PHE A 44 5.72 -0.46 -4.91
CA PHE A 44 4.32 -0.08 -4.73
C PHE A 44 3.64 0.27 -6.05
N ASP A 45 4.30 0.91 -7.01
CA ASP A 45 3.72 1.17 -8.34
C ASP A 45 3.44 -0.15 -9.09
N LYS A 46 4.31 -1.15 -8.93
CA LYS A 46 4.21 -2.43 -9.66
C LYS A 46 3.22 -3.39 -9.03
N TYR A 47 3.15 -3.42 -7.71
CA TYR A 47 2.40 -4.44 -6.97
C TYR A 47 1.28 -3.88 -6.12
N GLY A 48 1.28 -2.57 -5.87
CA GLY A 48 0.32 -1.80 -5.08
C GLY A 48 -1.13 -2.02 -5.51
N PRO A 49 -2.08 -1.61 -4.66
CA PRO A 49 -3.44 -1.37 -5.13
C PRO A 49 -3.36 -0.45 -6.35
N LYS A 50 -3.90 -0.89 -7.49
CA LYS A 50 -4.14 0.05 -8.58
C LYS A 50 -5.31 0.91 -8.13
N GLU A 51 -5.16 2.22 -8.23
CA GLU A 51 -6.30 3.15 -8.18
C GLU A 51 -7.19 2.87 -9.40
N GLU A 52 -7.96 1.78 -9.36
CA GLU A 52 -9.07 1.54 -10.26
C GLU A 52 -10.33 2.07 -9.58
N GLU A 53 -10.49 3.41 -9.50
CA GLU A 53 -11.81 4.07 -9.31
C GLU A 53 -11.80 5.62 -9.35
N ASP A 54 -10.66 6.31 -9.58
CA ASP A 54 -10.66 7.78 -9.82
C ASP A 54 -10.96 8.18 -11.30
N PHE A 55 -11.42 7.23 -12.11
CA PHE A 55 -12.16 7.46 -13.37
C PHE A 55 -13.55 6.84 -13.14
N MET A 56 -14.70 7.52 -13.15
CA MET A 56 -15.14 8.84 -13.65
C MET A 56 -16.65 8.98 -13.27
N PRO A 57 -17.30 10.17 -13.35
CA PRO A 57 -17.06 11.26 -14.30
C PRO A 57 -16.64 12.61 -13.71
#